data_AF-A0A966LT43-F1
#
_entry.id   AF-A0A966LT43-F1
#
_cell.length_a   1.000
_cell.length_b   1.000
_cell.length_c   1.000
_cell.angle_alpha   90.00
_cell.angle_beta   90.00
_cell.angle_gamma   90.00
#
_symmetry.space_group_name_H-M   'P 1'
#
loop_
_entity.id
_entity.type
_entity.pdbx_description
1 polymer ?
#
loop_
_entity_poly.entity_id
_entity_poly.type
_entity_poly.pdbx_seq_one_letter_code
_entity_poly.pdbx_strand_id
1 'polypeptide(L)'
;MNLTTLIILLLIGLLAGFLSGLVGIGGGVIMVPAMIFLLGFTQKQAQGTSLGILLLPVGILAVMQYYKQGYLNINYVFIVSIAFVAGGYLGSKLALSMSDEKVKKIFALVILLIALKMLFLDKSISDRGNNGGQAKIPPASTAETEKG
;
A
#
# COMPACT_ATOMS: atom_id res chain seq x y z
N MET A 1 -13.80 11.12 23.77
CA MET A 1 -12.55 10.48 23.30
C MET A 1 -11.46 10.81 24.30
N ASN A 2 -10.74 9.83 24.83
CA ASN A 2 -9.72 10.05 25.87
C ASN A 2 -8.42 10.59 25.27
N LEU A 3 -7.67 11.41 26.02
CA LEU A 3 -6.39 12.00 25.58
C LEU A 3 -5.37 10.92 25.18
N THR A 4 -5.32 9.83 25.94
CA THR A 4 -4.47 8.66 25.65
C THR A 4 -4.80 8.05 24.28
N THR A 5 -6.09 7.91 23.95
CA THR A 5 -6.55 7.39 22.65
C THR A 5 -6.12 8.29 21.50
N LEU A 6 -6.21 9.61 21.68
CA LEU A 6 -5.78 10.59 20.67
C LEU A 6 -4.28 10.45 20.38
N ILE A 7 -3.44 10.37 21.42
CA ILE A 7 -1.99 10.24 21.27
C ILE A 7 -1.62 8.95 20.54
N ILE A 8 -2.25 7.83 20.90
CA ILE A 8 -2.02 6.53 20.24
C ILE A 8 -2.40 6.60 18.75
N LEU A 9 -3.54 7.19 18.41
CA LEU A 9 -3.97 7.33 17.01
C LEU A 9 -3.00 8.20 16.18
N LEU A 10 -2.49 9.30 16.77
CA LEU A 10 -1.50 10.15 16.10
C LEU A 10 -0.19 9.41 15.82
N LEU A 11 0.31 8.66 16.80
CA LEU A 11 1.54 7.85 16.63
C LEU A 11 1.36 6.75 15.59
N ILE A 12 0.22 6.05 15.62
CA ILE A 12 -0.11 5.02 14.61
C ILE A 12 -0.15 5.65 13.22
N GLY A 13 -0.84 6.78 13.06
CA GLY A 13 -0.96 7.48 11.78
C GLY A 13 0.39 7.97 11.24
N LEU A 14 1.24 8.56 12.09
CA LEU A 14 2.58 9.02 11.72
C LEU A 14 3.49 7.86 11.27
N LEU A 15 3.60 6.82 12.09
CA LEU A 15 4.45 5.67 11.80
C LEU A 15 3.96 4.93 10.55
N ALA A 16 2.65 4.68 10.45
CA ALA A 16 2.10 3.98 9.32
C ALA A 16 2.14 4.80 8.03
N GLY A 17 1.92 6.11 8.08
CA GLY A 17 2.07 7.01 6.95
C GLY A 17 3.51 7.06 6.46
N PHE A 18 4.48 7.19 7.37
CA PHE A 18 5.91 7.16 7.06
C PHE A 18 6.31 5.84 6.38
N LEU A 19 5.94 4.70 6.97
CA LEU A 19 6.26 3.39 6.37
C LEU A 19 5.50 3.14 5.06
N SER A 20 4.27 3.63 4.94
CA SER A 20 3.51 3.56 3.69
C SER A 20 4.19 4.32 2.56
N GLY A 21 4.73 5.50 2.85
CA GLY A 21 5.48 6.29 1.86
C GLY A 21 6.85 5.68 1.51
N LEU A 22 7.51 5.05 2.48
CA LEU A 22 8.84 4.45 2.32
C LEU A 22 8.80 3.09 1.60
N VAL A 23 7.83 2.24 1.91
CA VAL A 23 7.75 0.85 1.39
C VAL A 23 6.67 0.68 0.31
N GLY A 24 5.70 1.59 0.21
CA GLY A 24 4.62 1.54 -0.79
C GLY A 24 3.53 0.48 -0.55
N ILE A 25 3.60 -0.30 0.54
CA ILE A 25 2.67 -1.42 0.83
C ILE A 25 1.28 -0.93 1.32
N GLY A 26 1.13 0.36 1.65
CA GLY A 26 -0.05 0.85 2.35
C GLY A 26 0.03 0.47 3.83
N GLY A 27 0.15 1.44 4.73
CA GLY A 27 0.41 1.24 6.17
C GLY A 27 -0.61 0.40 6.96
N GLY A 28 -1.62 -0.19 6.31
CA GLY A 28 -2.69 -1.00 6.90
C GLY A 28 -2.18 -2.27 7.57
N VAL A 29 -1.09 -2.85 7.07
CA VAL A 29 -0.41 -4.01 7.69
C VAL A 29 0.04 -3.70 9.13
N ILE A 30 0.33 -2.43 9.43
CA ILE A 30 0.73 -1.97 10.76
C ILE A 30 -0.45 -1.38 11.52
N MET A 31 -1.26 -0.54 10.87
CA MET A 31 -2.40 0.11 11.51
C MET A 31 -3.45 -0.87 12.02
N VAL A 32 -3.76 -1.91 11.25
CA VAL A 32 -4.81 -2.88 11.62
C VAL A 32 -4.45 -3.64 12.90
N PRO A 33 -3.27 -4.29 13.02
CA PRO A 33 -2.85 -4.88 14.29
C PRO A 33 -2.74 -3.87 15.43
N ALA A 34 -2.20 -2.67 15.18
CA ALA A 34 -2.03 -1.66 16.22
C ALA A 34 -3.39 -1.21 16.81
N MET A 35 -4.40 -0.98 15.98
CA MET A 35 -5.74 -0.61 16.46
C MET A 35 -6.42 -1.76 17.21
N ILE A 36 -6.23 -3.01 16.78
CA ILE A 36 -6.79 -4.16 17.47
C ILE A 36 -6.13 -4.36 18.83
N PHE A 37 -4.79 -4.37 18.88
CA PHE A 37 -4.06 -4.71 20.10
C PHE A 37 -3.96 -3.55 21.10
N LEU A 38 -3.89 -2.30 20.62
CA LEU A 38 -3.70 -1.13 21.50
C LEU A 38 -5.03 -0.42 21.82
N LEU A 39 -6.00 -0.46 20.91
CA LEU A 39 -7.27 0.27 21.06
C LEU A 39 -8.49 -0.66 21.22
N GLY A 40 -8.31 -1.98 21.11
CA GLY A 40 -9.39 -2.95 21.27
C GLY A 40 -10.41 -2.93 20.13
N PHE A 41 -10.05 -2.41 18.95
CA PHE A 41 -10.96 -2.34 17.81
C PHE A 41 -11.30 -3.74 17.29
N THR A 42 -12.51 -3.93 16.77
CA THR A 42 -12.82 -5.14 16.02
C THR A 42 -12.01 -5.18 14.72
N GLN A 43 -11.81 -6.38 14.15
CA GLN A 43 -11.05 -6.54 12.89
C GLN A 43 -11.63 -5.65 11.78
N LYS A 44 -12.96 -5.63 11.62
CA LYS A 44 -13.63 -4.83 10.60
C LYS A 44 -13.51 -3.34 10.85
N GLN A 45 -13.60 -2.89 12.11
CA GLN A 45 -13.41 -1.49 12.48
C GLN A 45 -11.99 -1.02 12.15
N ALA A 46 -10.98 -1.75 12.62
CA ALA A 46 -9.58 -1.43 12.36
C ALA A 46 -9.28 -1.40 10.85
N GLN A 47 -9.80 -2.38 10.10
CA GLN A 47 -9.62 -2.45 8.65
C GLN A 47 -10.29 -1.26 7.95
N GLY A 48 -11.56 -0.98 8.25
CA GLY A 48 -12.29 0.17 7.68
C GLY A 48 -11.64 1.52 7.99
N THR A 49 -11.23 1.74 9.24
CA THR A 49 -10.51 2.96 9.64
C THR A 49 -9.19 3.10 8.90
N SER A 50 -8.40 2.02 8.78
CA SER A 50 -7.14 2.04 8.04
C SER A 50 -7.33 2.35 6.55
N LEU A 51 -8.38 1.81 5.91
CA LEU A 51 -8.72 2.11 4.52
C LEU A 51 -9.06 3.60 4.35
N GLY A 52 -9.88 4.16 5.24
CA GLY A 52 -10.23 5.59 5.20
C GLY A 52 -8.99 6.49 5.29
N ILE A 53 -8.06 6.19 6.19
CA ILE A 53 -6.81 6.95 6.37
C ILE A 53 -5.88 6.77 5.16
N LEU A 54 -5.78 5.58 4.60
CA LEU A 54 -4.85 5.32 3.51
C LEU A 54 -5.33 5.88 2.17
N LEU A 55 -6.61 5.78 1.85
CA LEU A 55 -7.14 6.24 0.57
C LEU A 55 -7.27 7.77 0.49
N LEU A 56 -7.71 8.42 1.58
CA LEU A 56 -7.99 9.85 1.55
C LEU A 56 -6.72 10.69 1.75
N PRO A 57 -6.19 10.89 2.98
CA PRO A 57 -5.07 11.80 3.17
C PRO A 57 -3.74 11.24 2.65
N VAL A 58 -3.41 9.97 2.94
CA VAL A 58 -2.07 9.43 2.62
C VAL A 58 -1.92 9.17 1.13
N GLY A 59 -2.91 8.52 0.52
CA GLY A 59 -2.89 8.14 -0.89
C GLY A 59 -2.81 9.34 -1.81
N ILE A 60 -3.61 10.38 -1.57
CA ILE A 60 -3.60 11.60 -2.39
C ILE A 60 -2.22 12.28 -2.34
N LEU A 61 -1.66 12.49 -1.13
CA LEU A 61 -0.36 13.14 -0.98
C LEU A 61 0.77 12.32 -1.62
N ALA A 62 0.74 11.00 -1.46
CA ALA A 62 1.72 10.11 -2.08
C ALA A 62 1.61 10.16 -3.62
N VAL A 63 0.41 9.99 -4.18
CA VAL A 63 0.19 10.04 -5.64
C VAL A 63 0.64 11.39 -6.21
N MET A 64 0.32 12.51 -5.54
CA MET A 64 0.78 13.83 -5.96
C MET A 64 2.31 13.92 -6.02
N GLN A 65 3.01 13.38 -5.01
CA GLN A 65 4.46 13.40 -4.97
C GLN A 65 5.06 12.52 -6.08
N TYR A 66 4.57 11.30 -6.27
CA TYR A 66 5.06 10.39 -7.31
C TYR A 66 4.72 10.88 -8.73
N TYR A 67 3.58 11.55 -8.91
CA TYR A 67 3.22 12.18 -10.18
C TYR A 67 4.16 13.33 -10.51
N LYS A 68 4.43 14.22 -9.54
CA LYS A 68 5.37 15.34 -9.72
C LYS A 68 6.78 14.88 -10.10
N GLN A 69 7.18 13.69 -9.63
CA GLN A 69 8.49 13.10 -9.90
C GLN A 69 8.53 12.26 -11.18
N GLY A 70 7.42 12.17 -11.94
CA GLY A 70 7.37 11.45 -13.22
C GLY A 70 7.36 9.92 -13.12
N TYR A 71 7.22 9.35 -11.91
CA TYR A 71 7.21 7.90 -11.69
C TYR A 71 5.82 7.26 -11.86
N LEU A 72 4.80 8.05 -12.21
CA LEU A 72 3.43 7.59 -12.31
C LEU A 72 3.00 7.44 -13.78
N ASN A 73 2.74 6.21 -14.23
CA ASN A 73 2.11 5.98 -15.53
C ASN A 73 0.58 6.03 -15.40
N ILE A 74 -0.02 7.12 -15.86
CA ILE A 74 -1.47 7.38 -15.74
C ILE A 74 -2.32 6.32 -16.46
N ASN A 75 -1.85 5.77 -17.58
CA ASN A 75 -2.58 4.74 -18.30
C ASN A 75 -2.71 3.45 -17.47
N TYR A 76 -1.63 3.06 -16.79
CA TYR A 76 -1.64 1.89 -15.92
C TYR A 76 -2.50 2.12 -14.70
N VAL A 77 -2.41 3.31 -14.09
CA VAL A 77 -3.27 3.70 -12.97
C VAL A 77 -4.74 3.58 -13.36
N PHE A 78 -5.14 4.07 -14.52
CA PHE A 78 -6.55 4.03 -14.96
C PHE A 78 -7.07 2.59 -15.11
N ILE A 79 -6.34 1.75 -15.85
CA ILE A 79 -6.73 0.36 -16.10
C ILE A 79 -6.80 -0.42 -14.78
N VAL A 80 -5.77 -0.32 -13.95
CA VAL A 80 -5.70 -1.03 -12.67
C VAL A 80 -6.76 -0.51 -11.70
N SER A 81 -7.05 0.79 -11.68
CA SER A 81 -8.06 1.38 -10.78
C SER A 81 -9.45 0.82 -11.06
N ILE A 82 -9.83 0.60 -12.32
CA ILE A 82 -11.14 0.03 -12.67
C ILE A 82 -11.26 -1.40 -12.10
N ALA A 83 -10.26 -2.24 -12.37
CA ALA A 83 -10.23 -3.61 -11.84
C ALA A 83 -10.16 -3.62 -10.30
N PHE A 84 -9.42 -2.68 -9.71
CA PHE A 84 -9.27 -2.53 -8.26
C PHE A 84 -10.58 -2.15 -7.58
N VAL A 85 -11.37 -1.24 -8.16
CA VAL A 85 -12.69 -0.87 -7.61
C VAL A 85 -13.62 -2.08 -7.60
N ALA A 86 -13.68 -2.83 -8.70
CA ALA A 86 -14.51 -4.04 -8.77
C ALA A 86 -14.06 -5.10 -7.74
N GLY A 87 -12.76 -5.39 -7.70
CA GLY A 87 -12.19 -6.36 -6.75
C GLY A 87 -12.36 -5.93 -5.29
N GLY A 88 -12.15 -4.66 -4.98
CA GLY A 88 -12.32 -4.09 -3.64
C GLY A 88 -13.77 -4.09 -3.19
N TYR A 89 -14.72 -3.76 -4.07
CA TYR A 89 -16.14 -3.85 -3.78
C TYR A 89 -16.58 -5.29 -3.47
N LEU A 90 -16.21 -6.25 -4.32
CA LEU A 90 -16.54 -7.66 -4.10
C LEU A 90 -15.86 -8.22 -2.85
N GLY A 91 -14.58 -7.91 -2.66
CA GLY A 91 -13.79 -8.35 -1.51
C GLY A 91 -14.31 -7.79 -0.19
N SER A 92 -14.68 -6.50 -0.15
CA SER A 92 -15.28 -5.88 1.03
C SER A 92 -16.65 -6.47 1.36
N LYS A 93 -17.51 -6.70 0.35
CA LYS A 93 -18.81 -7.35 0.56
C LYS A 93 -18.65 -8.76 1.14
N LEU A 94 -17.66 -9.52 0.65
CA LEU A 94 -17.34 -10.84 1.19
C LEU A 94 -16.77 -10.77 2.61
N ALA A 95 -15.86 -9.84 2.89
CA ALA A 95 -15.29 -9.67 4.23
C ALA A 95 -16.35 -9.24 5.26
N LEU A 96 -17.28 -8.37 4.87
CA LEU A 96 -18.35 -7.89 5.73
C LEU A 96 -19.37 -8.98 6.08
N SER A 97 -19.59 -9.96 5.20
CA SER A 97 -20.48 -11.10 5.45
C SER A 97 -19.86 -12.21 6.30
N MET A 98 -18.54 -12.20 6.50
CA MET A 98 -17.83 -13.16 7.35
C MET A 98 -17.80 -12.75 8.82
N SER A 99 -17.55 -13.69 9.73
CA SER A 99 -17.26 -13.36 11.14
C SER A 99 -15.88 -12.72 11.29
N ASP A 100 -15.72 -11.85 12.30
CA ASP A 100 -14.47 -11.12 12.53
C ASP A 100 -13.26 -12.05 12.73
N GLU A 101 -13.48 -13.21 13.38
CA GLU A 101 -12.44 -14.22 13.59
C GLU A 101 -11.93 -14.80 12.26
N LYS A 102 -12.84 -15.08 11.31
CA LYS A 102 -12.47 -15.59 9.97
C LYS A 102 -11.67 -14.55 9.21
N VAL A 103 -12.13 -13.29 9.19
CA VAL A 103 -11.41 -12.19 8.51
C VAL A 103 -10.03 -11.99 9.12
N LYS A 104 -9.91 -12.05 10.46
CA LYS A 104 -8.63 -11.97 11.17
C LYS A 104 -7.68 -13.11 10.77
N LYS A 105 -8.17 -14.35 10.72
CA LYS A 105 -7.38 -15.52 10.29
C LYS A 105 -6.90 -15.40 8.84
N ILE A 106 -7.77 -14.96 7.93
CA ILE A 106 -7.41 -14.72 6.53
C ILE A 106 -6.32 -13.65 6.43
N PHE A 107 -6.48 -12.53 7.12
CA PHE A 107 -5.50 -11.45 7.14
C PHE A 107 -4.13 -11.92 7.66
N ALA A 108 -4.12 -12.66 8.78
CA ALA A 108 -2.89 -13.22 9.35
C ALA A 108 -2.20 -14.19 8.39
N LEU A 109 -2.95 -15.06 7.72
CA LEU A 109 -2.42 -16.01 6.74
C LEU A 109 -1.79 -15.29 5.54
N VAL A 110 -2.44 -14.25 5.01
CA VAL A 110 -1.91 -13.46 3.89
C VAL A 110 -0.59 -12.80 4.27
N ILE A 111 -0.51 -12.17 5.45
CA ILE A 111 0.74 -11.56 5.94
C ILE A 111 1.83 -12.62 6.09
N LEU A 112 1.50 -13.78 6.67
CA LEU A 112 2.45 -14.87 6.85
C LEU A 112 3.01 -15.36 5.51
N LEU A 113 2.15 -15.56 4.51
CA LEU A 113 2.58 -15.98 3.16
C LEU A 113 3.49 -14.95 2.51
N ILE A 114 3.17 -13.66 2.62
CA ILE A 114 4.01 -12.57 2.10
C ILE A 114 5.37 -12.58 2.81
N ALA A 115 5.38 -12.69 4.13
CA ALA A 115 6.62 -12.73 4.93
C ALA A 115 7.50 -13.94 4.56
N LEU A 116 6.90 -15.13 4.44
CA LEU A 116 7.61 -16.34 4.02
C LEU A 116 8.17 -16.21 2.60
N LYS A 117 7.40 -15.65 1.67
CA LYS A 117 7.87 -15.42 0.30
C LYS A 117 9.08 -14.47 0.30
N MET A 118 9.01 -13.36 1.03
CA MET A 118 10.12 -12.39 1.09
C MET A 118 11.37 -12.99 1.74
N LEU A 119 11.23 -13.81 2.79
CA LEU A 119 12.35 -14.40 3.51
C LEU A 119 13.01 -15.56 2.76
N PHE A 120 12.21 -16.40 2.09
CA PHE A 120 12.70 -17.69 1.58
C PHE A 120 12.67 -17.83 0.06
N LEU A 121 11.80 -17.08 -0.63
CA LEU A 121 11.66 -17.16 -2.10
C LEU A 121 12.41 -16.05 -2.84
N ASP A 122 12.79 -14.95 -2.17
CA ASP A 122 13.43 -13.80 -2.83
C ASP A 122 14.96 -13.96 -3.01
N LYS A 123 15.37 -15.09 -3.57
CA LYS A 123 16.78 -15.40 -3.86
C LYS A 123 17.30 -14.79 -5.19
N SER A 124 16.57 -13.88 -5.83
CA SER A 124 16.74 -13.61 -7.28
C SER A 124 16.91 -12.14 -7.73
N ILE A 125 17.45 -11.24 -6.89
CA ILE A 125 17.89 -9.90 -7.39
C ILE A 125 19.42 -9.71 -7.32
N SER A 126 20.14 -10.46 -6.48
CA SER A 126 21.61 -10.35 -6.42
C SER A 126 22.34 -10.88 -7.67
N ASP A 127 21.71 -11.70 -8.51
CA ASP A 127 22.40 -12.36 -9.64
C ASP A 127 22.23 -11.64 -10.99
N ARG A 128 21.34 -10.63 -11.09
CA ARG A 128 21.16 -9.85 -12.34
C ARG A 128 22.12 -8.68 -12.48
N GLY A 129 22.85 -8.32 -11.42
CA GLY A 129 23.85 -7.25 -11.45
C GLY A 129 25.24 -7.70 -11.94
N ASN A 130 25.52 -9.00 -11.97
CA ASN A 130 26.86 -9.53 -12.25
C ASN A 130 27.03 -10.11 -13.68
N ASN A 131 25.94 -10.31 -14.44
CA ASN A 131 26.02 -10.82 -15.81
C ASN A 131 25.20 -9.96 -16.79
N GLY A 132 25.88 -8.99 -17.40
CA GLY A 132 25.70 -8.59 -18.79
C GLY A 132 24.33 -8.09 -19.24
N GLY A 133 24.14 -6.78 -19.21
CA GLY A 133 23.05 -6.15 -19.96
C GLY A 133 22.85 -4.68 -19.60
N GLN A 134 23.73 -3.82 -20.09
CA GLN A 134 23.44 -2.38 -20.14
C GLN A 134 22.18 -2.18 -21.00
N ALA A 135 21.02 -2.07 -20.37
CA ALA A 135 19.87 -1.46 -21.01
C ALA A 135 20.18 0.03 -21.14
N LYS A 136 20.84 0.38 -22.25
CA LYS A 136 21.12 1.73 -22.70
C LYS A 136 19.81 2.52 -22.65
N ILE A 137 19.64 3.36 -21.63
CA ILE A 137 18.54 4.33 -21.58
C ILE A 137 18.72 5.20 -22.83
N PRO A 138 17.76 5.22 -23.77
CA PRO A 138 17.85 6.14 -24.90
C PRO A 138 17.92 7.55 -24.34
N PRO A 139 18.79 8.44 -24.87
CA PRO A 139 18.79 9.82 -24.43
C PRO A 139 17.38 10.38 -24.60
N ALA A 140 16.92 11.09 -23.57
CA ALA A 140 15.64 11.79 -23.58
C ALA A 140 15.56 12.55 -24.90
N SER A 141 14.62 12.15 -25.76
CA SER A 141 14.32 12.81 -27.01
C SER A 141 14.09 14.28 -26.70
N THR A 142 15.09 15.10 -27.02
CA THR A 142 14.94 16.51 -27.29
C THR A 142 13.84 16.62 -28.33
N ALA A 143 12.62 16.92 -27.89
CA ALA A 143 11.61 17.46 -28.79
C ALA A 143 12.13 18.83 -29.19
N GLU A 144 12.87 18.80 -30.31
CA GLU A 144 13.34 19.95 -31.04
C GLU A 144 12.20 20.94 -31.18
N THR A 145 12.46 22.11 -30.63
CA THR A 145 11.85 23.37 -31.00
C THR A 145 12.25 23.60 -32.46
N GLU A 146 11.39 23.26 -33.42
CA GLU A 146 11.45 23.87 -34.76
C GLU A 146 10.19 23.57 -35.59
N LYS A 147 9.85 24.56 -36.43
CA LYS A 147 8.66 24.73 -37.28
C LYS A 147 7.50 25.43 -36.54
N GLY A 148 7.13 26.66 -36.87
CA GLY A 148 7.39 27.48 -38.05
C GLY A 148 6.15 28.33 -38.28
#